data_AF-A0A1W0A1R5-F1
#
_entry.id   AF-A0A1W0A1R5-F1
#
_cell.length_a   1.000
_cell.length_b   1.000
_cell.length_c   1.000
_cell.angle_alpha   90.00
_cell.angle_beta   90.00
_cell.angle_gamma   90.00
#
_symmetry.space_group_name_H-M   'P 1'
#
loop_
_entity.id
_entity.type
_entity.pdbx_description
1 polymer ?
#
loop_
_entity_poly.entity_id
_entity_poly.type
_entity_poly.pdbx_seq_one_letter_code
_entity_poly.pdbx_strand_id
1 'polypeptide(L)' 'MPTTAPEHSPVIPCDELLPLESFVPLTERSACTVCSHKFSVFRQKHNCSWCGEVVCGSCIVPRLAKAN' A
#
# COMPACT_ATOMS: atom_id res chain seq x y z
N MET A 1 23.58 -22.20 -19.72
CA MET A 1 23.09 -21.74 -18.41
C MET A 1 22.05 -20.66 -18.66
N PRO A 2 20.74 -20.94 -18.58
CA PRO A 2 19.74 -19.88 -18.64
C PRO A 2 19.59 -19.26 -17.26
N THR A 3 19.99 -17.99 -17.12
CA THR A 3 19.67 -17.15 -15.96
C THR A 3 18.22 -16.71 -16.08
N THR A 4 17.29 -17.49 -15.53
CA THR A 4 15.92 -17.02 -15.31
C THR A 4 15.86 -16.30 -13.97
N ALA A 5 16.23 -15.03 -13.95
CA ALA A 5 15.78 -14.14 -12.89
C ALA A 5 14.27 -13.96 -13.09
N PRO A 6 13.41 -14.22 -12.09
CA PRO A 6 11.99 -13.93 -12.24
C PRO A 6 11.82 -12.41 -12.13
N GLU A 7 11.72 -11.73 -13.27
CA GLU A 7 11.17 -10.37 -13.40
C GLU A 7 9.65 -10.36 -13.13
N HIS A 8 9.19 -11.03 -12.08
CA HIS A 8 7.79 -11.05 -11.72
C HIS A 8 7.51 -9.93 -10.73
N SER A 9 7.57 -8.68 -11.19
CA SER A 9 6.90 -7.61 -10.46
C SER A 9 5.41 -7.96 -10.50
N PRO A 10 4.76 -8.28 -9.37
CA PRO A 10 3.37 -8.71 -9.39
C PRO A 10 2.53 -7.53 -9.87
N VAL A 11 2.09 -7.61 -11.12
CA VAL A 11 1.01 -6.76 -11.62
C VAL A 11 -0.21 -7.17 -10.83
N ILE A 12 -0.70 -6.27 -9.97
CA ILE A 12 -1.89 -6.53 -9.16
C ILE A 12 -3.09 -6.23 -10.05
N PRO A 13 -3.99 -7.19 -10.31
CA PRO A 13 -5.25 -6.91 -10.99
C PRO A 13 -6.04 -5.88 -10.18
N CYS A 14 -6.61 -4.87 -10.84
CA CYS A 14 -7.41 -3.86 -10.15
C CYS A 14 -8.57 -4.47 -9.34
N ASP A 15 -9.13 -5.59 -9.81
CA ASP A 15 -10.23 -6.31 -9.17
C ASP A 15 -9.84 -7.01 -7.85
N GLU A 16 -8.55 -7.20 -7.62
CA GLU A 16 -8.00 -7.82 -6.40
C GLU A 16 -7.61 -6.77 -5.34
N LEU A 17 -7.83 -5.47 -5.64
CA LEU A 17 -7.65 -4.40 -4.67
C LEU A 17 -8.80 -4.39 -3.66
N LEU A 18 -8.48 -4.03 -2.41
CA LEU A 18 -9.49 -3.93 -1.36
C LEU A 18 -10.53 -2.85 -1.75
N PRO A 19 -11.84 -3.12 -1.60
CA PRO A 19 -12.87 -2.09 -1.71
C PRO A 19 -12.61 -0.93 -0.74
N LEU A 20 -12.92 0.30 -1.13
CA LEU A 20 -12.71 1.50 -0.28
C LEU A 20 -13.37 1.38 1.10
N GLU A 21 -14.49 0.67 1.20
CA GLU A 21 -15.23 0.42 2.44
C GLU A 21 -14.46 -0.43 3.45
N SER A 22 -13.51 -1.23 2.97
CA SER A 22 -12.66 -2.10 3.79
C SER A 22 -11.35 -1.41 4.23
N PHE A 23 -11.14 -0.15 3.82
CA PHE A 23 -9.99 0.61 4.28
C PHE A 23 -10.17 1.04 5.74
N VAL A 24 -9.09 0.93 6.51
CA VAL A 24 -9.06 1.46 7.87
C VAL A 24 -9.12 2.99 7.80
N PRO A 25 -10.08 3.64 8.49
CA PRO A 25 -10.14 5.09 8.56
C PRO A 25 -8.81 5.71 8.98
N LEU A 26 -8.36 6.75 8.26
CA LEU A 26 -7.11 7.46 8.58
C LEU A 26 -7.10 8.03 10.00
N THR A 27 -8.27 8.30 10.58
CA THR A 27 -8.44 8.79 11.96
C THR A 27 -8.19 7.72 13.00
N GLU A 28 -8.39 6.44 12.67
CA GLU A 28 -8.25 5.32 13.61
C GLU A 28 -6.79 4.98 13.91
N ARG A 29 -5.86 5.37 13.02
CA ARG A 29 -4.43 5.15 13.20
C ARG A 29 -3.69 6.45 13.48
N SER A 30 -2.98 6.48 14.60
CA SER A 30 -2.11 7.59 15.03
C SER A 30 -0.65 7.43 14.58
N ALA A 31 -0.27 6.23 14.15
CA ALA A 31 1.06 5.89 13.67
C ALA A 31 0.99 4.95 12.46
N CYS A 32 2.06 4.95 11.66
CA CYS A 32 2.18 4.07 10.50
C CYS A 32 2.22 2.61 10.92
N THR A 33 1.41 1.75 10.29
CA THR A 33 1.41 0.31 10.60
C THR A 33 2.75 -0.38 10.29
N VAL A 34 3.57 0.17 9.39
CA VAL A 34 4.85 -0.43 8.95
C VAL A 34 6.03 0.01 9.82
N CYS A 35 6.25 1.32 9.99
CA CYS A 35 7.40 1.83 10.73
C CYS A 35 7.06 2.30 12.15
N SER A 36 5.78 2.28 12.54
CA SER A 36 5.29 2.73 13.85
C SER A 36 5.57 4.21 14.19
N HIS A 37 6.06 5.00 13.24
CA HIS A 37 6.22 6.45 13.42
C HIS A 37 4.86 7.14 13.45
N LYS A 38 4.70 8.07 14.39
CA LYS A 38 3.49 8.88 14.52
C LYS A 38 3.30 9.77 13.28
N PHE A 39 2.05 9.90 12.86
CA PHE A 39 1.69 10.86 11.83
C PHE A 39 1.74 12.28 12.37
N SER A 40 2.08 13.23 11.51
CA SER A 40 2.19 14.65 11.82
C SER A 40 1.86 15.46 10.56
N VAL A 41 1.88 16.79 10.67
CA VAL A 41 1.57 17.68 9.53
C VAL A 41 2.50 17.41 8.32
N PHE A 42 3.75 17.02 8.56
CA PHE A 42 4.72 16.68 7.52
C PHE A 42 4.69 15.22 7.07
N ARG A 43 3.96 14.36 7.79
CA ARG A 43 3.87 12.92 7.52
C ARG A 43 2.42 12.57 7.24
N GLN A 44 2.04 12.73 5.98
CA GLN A 44 0.69 12.43 5.49
C GLN A 44 0.35 10.95 5.68
N LYS A 45 -0.95 10.71 5.87
CA LYS A 45 -1.52 9.37 6.03
C LYS A 45 -2.03 8.90 4.67
N HIS A 46 -1.78 7.64 4.35
CA HIS A 46 -2.22 7.01 3.11
C HIS A 46 -2.84 5.65 3.44
N ASN A 47 -3.92 5.28 2.74
CA ASN A 47 -4.42 3.91 2.78
C ASN A 47 -3.71 3.07 1.71
N CYS A 48 -3.22 1.90 2.10
CA CYS A 48 -2.70 0.93 1.15
C CYS A 48 -3.87 0.30 0.38
N SER A 49 -3.90 0.44 -0.95
CA SER A 49 -4.98 -0.14 -1.76
C SER A 49 -5.01 -1.67 -1.77
N TRP A 50 -3.91 -2.33 -1.39
CA TRP A 50 -3.82 -3.79 -1.36
C TRP A 50 -4.28 -4.40 -0.03
N CYS A 51 -4.06 -3.73 1.11
CA CYS A 51 -4.41 -4.26 2.43
C CYS A 51 -5.29 -3.34 3.29
N GLY A 52 -5.67 -2.16 2.79
CA GLY A 52 -6.54 -1.19 3.49
C GLY A 52 -5.90 -0.43 4.65
N GLU A 53 -4.69 -0.80 5.05
CA GLU A 53 -3.98 -0.28 6.23
C GLU A 53 -3.46 1.15 6.07
N VAL A 54 -3.27 1.85 7.20
CA VAL A 54 -2.78 3.24 7.21
C VAL A 54 -1.26 3.28 7.29
N VAL A 55 -0.65 3.78 6.22
CA VAL A 55 0.80 3.87 6.05
C VAL A 55 1.25 5.31 5.77
N CYS A 56 2.54 5.59 5.95
CA CYS A 56 3.13 6.87 5.58
C CYS A 56 3.71 6.85 4.16
N GLY A 57 3.93 8.02 3.56
CA GLY A 57 4.50 8.16 2.22
C GLY A 57 5.87 7.50 2.02
N SER A 58 6.66 7.33 3.10
CA SER A 58 7.94 6.61 3.04
C SER A 58 7.79 5.08 3.02
N CYS A 59 6.66 4.56 3.49
CA CYS A 59 6.41 3.12 3.60
C CYS A 59 5.46 2.60 2.52
N ILE A 60 4.70 3.49 1.86
CA ILE A 60 3.85 3.09 0.75
C ILE A 60 4.72 2.83 -0.49
N VAL A 61 4.51 1.68 -1.12
CA VAL A 61 5.21 1.30 -2.35
C VAL A 61 4.21 1.41 -3.50
N PRO A 62 4.41 2.35 -4.45
CA PRO A 62 3.55 2.43 -5.62
C PRO A 62 3.78 1.20 -6.50
N ARG A 63 2.69 0.58 -6.95
CA ARG A 63 2.70 -0.52 -7.91
C ARG A 63 1.72 -0.20 -9.04
N LEU A 64 2.03 -0.69 -10.25
CA LEU A 64 1.13 -0.57 -11.38
C LEU A 64 0.03 -1.63 -11.23
N ALA A 65 -1.21 -1.16 -11.11
CA ALA A 65 -2.38 -2.00 -11.26
C ALA A 65 -2.83 -1.94 -12.73
N LYS A 66 -3.20 -3.09 -13.30
CA LYS A 66 -3.80 -3.16 -14.64
C LYS A 66 -5.24 -3.61 -14.50
N ALA A 67 -6.15 -2.90 -15.18
CA ALA A 67 -7.50 -3.38 -15.43
C ALA A 67 -7.41 -4.50 -16.48
N ASN A 68 -8.15 -5.57 -16.27
CA ASN A 68 -8.31 -6.63 -17.27
C ASN A 68 -9.11 -6.12 -18.48
#